data_AF-A0A147HUC1-F1
#
_entry.id   AF-A0A147HUC1-F1
#
_cell.length_a   1.000
_cell.length_b   1.000
_cell.length_c   1.000
_cell.angle_alpha   90.00
_cell.angle_beta   90.00
_cell.angle_gamma   90.00
#
_symmetry.space_group_name_H-M   'P 1'
#
loop_
_entity.id
_entity.type
_entity.pdbx_description
1 polymer ?
#
loop_
_entity_poly.entity_id
_entity_poly.type
_entity_poly.pdbx_seq_one_letter_code
_entity_poly.pdbx_strand_id
1 'polypeptide(L)'
;MADDTLTVVAGTVEDNVSDRQVEFVGELDGEEYQFAAQYDLLEALSGDVPDGDAVELFERYSDDILEAAQSALARDMTQSLVVVSENDLD
;
A
#
# COMPACT_ATOMS: atom_id res chain seq x y z
N MET A 1 21.14 -12.25 -5.05
CA MET A 1 20.14 -11.75 -6.01
C MET A 1 19.61 -10.51 -5.30
N ALA A 2 19.63 -9.34 -5.93
CA ALA A 2 18.99 -8.18 -5.31
C ALA A 2 17.50 -8.48 -5.31
N ASP A 3 16.92 -8.64 -4.13
CA ASP A 3 15.47 -8.70 -3.96
C ASP A 3 14.94 -7.32 -4.33
N ASP A 4 14.59 -7.15 -5.61
CA ASP A 4 13.84 -5.99 -6.15
C ASP A 4 12.38 -6.08 -5.68
N THR A 5 12.18 -6.37 -4.41
CA THR A 5 10.88 -6.61 -3.82
C THR A 5 10.58 -5.41 -2.93
N LEU A 6 9.50 -4.71 -3.23
CA LEU A 6 9.03 -3.63 -2.36
C LEU A 6 8.76 -4.19 -0.97
N THR A 7 9.34 -3.55 0.05
CA THR A 7 9.09 -3.89 1.46
C THR A 7 8.52 -2.70 2.20
N VAL A 8 7.65 -2.93 3.19
CA VAL A 8 7.15 -1.85 4.04
C VAL A 8 8.15 -1.52 5.15
N VAL A 9 8.40 -0.24 5.38
CA VAL A 9 9.22 0.24 6.49
C VAL A 9 8.39 0.10 7.77
N ALA A 10 8.85 -0.76 8.68
CA ALA A 10 8.12 -1.07 9.91
C ALA A 10 7.87 0.19 10.76
N GLY A 11 6.62 0.35 11.22
CA GLY A 11 6.21 1.49 12.05
C GLY A 11 5.92 2.78 11.28
N THR A 12 5.89 2.73 9.94
CA THR A 12 5.44 3.85 9.10
C THR A 12 4.00 3.72 8.63
N VAL A 13 3.36 2.56 8.90
CA VAL A 13 1.97 2.31 8.53
C VAL A 13 1.05 3.10 9.46
N GLU A 14 0.32 4.04 8.89
CA GLU A 14 -0.62 4.90 9.59
C GLU A 14 -1.98 4.87 8.90
N ASP A 15 -3.04 4.79 9.69
CA ASP A 15 -4.41 4.84 9.19
C ASP A 15 -4.89 6.29 9.09
N ASN A 16 -5.17 6.74 7.86
CA ASN A 16 -5.78 8.03 7.59
C ASN A 16 -7.27 7.84 7.29
N VAL A 17 -8.06 7.84 8.37
CA VAL A 17 -9.54 7.76 8.31
C VAL A 17 -10.16 8.93 7.55
N SER A 18 -9.51 10.10 7.51
CA SER A 18 -10.06 11.29 6.84
C SER A 18 -10.08 11.13 5.33
N ASP A 19 -9.00 10.59 4.77
CA ASP A 19 -8.86 10.31 3.33
C ASP A 19 -9.26 8.86 2.98
N ARG A 20 -9.64 8.04 3.98
CA ARG A 20 -10.02 6.62 3.84
C ARG A 20 -8.92 5.82 3.15
N GLN A 21 -7.70 5.96 3.66
CA GLN A 21 -6.51 5.30 3.14
C GLN A 21 -5.52 4.96 4.26
N VAL A 22 -4.72 3.93 4.05
CA VAL A 22 -3.58 3.58 4.90
C VAL A 22 -2.32 4.11 4.24
N GLU A 23 -1.64 5.02 4.92
CA GLU A 23 -0.38 5.61 4.46
C GLU A 23 0.79 4.79 4.99
N PHE A 24 1.80 4.53 4.16
CA PHE A 24 2.99 3.79 4.56
C PHE A 24 4.19 4.20 3.72
N VAL A 25 5.39 3.93 4.24
CA VAL A 25 6.63 4.06 3.47
C VAL A 25 7.06 2.68 2.99
N GLY A 26 7.29 2.56 1.69
CA GLY A 26 7.86 1.37 1.08
C GLY A 26 9.31 1.61 0.65
N GLU A 27 10.17 0.62 0.81
CA GLU A 27 11.54 0.61 0.32
C GLU A 27 11.65 -0.31 -0.89
N LEU A 28 12.15 0.21 -2.01
CA LEU A 28 12.46 -0.54 -3.23
C LEU A 28 13.86 -0.14 -3.72
N ASP A 29 14.73 -1.13 -3.96
CA ASP A 29 16.15 -0.94 -4.35
C ASP A 29 16.93 0.02 -3.42
N GLY A 30 16.52 0.13 -2.15
CA GLY A 30 17.12 1.04 -1.16
C GLY A 30 16.66 2.50 -1.27
N GLU A 31 15.64 2.77 -2.08
CA GLU A 31 14.94 4.06 -2.16
C GLU A 31 13.60 3.98 -1.42
N GLU A 32 13.31 5.01 -0.61
CA GLU A 32 12.07 5.12 0.15
C GLU A 32 11.03 5.90 -0.66
N TYR A 33 9.83 5.32 -0.80
CA TYR A 33 8.69 5.91 -1.48
C TYR A 33 7.49 5.97 -0.55
N GLN A 34 6.70 7.04 -0.65
CA GLN A 34 5.48 7.19 0.13
C GLN A 34 4.30 6.62 -0.64
N PHE A 35 3.52 5.77 0.01
CA PHE A 35 2.36 5.10 -0.55
C PHE A 35 1.10 5.38 0.27
N ALA A 36 -0.05 5.33 -0.39
CA ALA A 36 -1.37 5.36 0.22
C ALA A 36 -2.24 4.24 -0.35
N ALA A 37 -2.53 3.21 0.44
CA ALA A 37 -3.46 2.14 0.09
C ALA A 37 -4.89 2.57 0.40
N GLN A 38 -5.74 2.70 -0.61
CA GLN A 38 -7.13 3.10 -0.41
C GLN A 38 -7.94 2.03 0.34
N TYR A 39 -8.95 2.45 1.09
CA TYR A 39 -9.88 1.51 1.74
C TYR A 39 -10.59 0.62 0.73
N ASP A 40 -10.88 1.09 -0.48
CA ASP A 40 -11.47 0.28 -1.55
C ASP A 40 -10.56 -0.90 -1.96
N LEU A 41 -9.23 -0.72 -1.92
CA LEU A 41 -8.26 -1.81 -2.12
C LEU A 41 -8.37 -2.85 -1.00
N LEU A 42 -8.40 -2.39 0.25
CA LEU A 42 -8.52 -3.27 1.42
C LEU A 42 -9.88 -4.01 1.43
N GLU A 43 -10.95 -3.33 1.03
CA GLU A 43 -12.28 -3.91 0.85
C GLU A 43 -12.28 -4.98 -0.24
N ALA A 44 -11.63 -4.73 -1.37
CA ALA A 44 -11.52 -5.72 -2.44
C ALA A 44 -10.77 -7.00 -2.00
N LEU A 45 -9.72 -6.85 -1.19
CA LEU A 45 -8.91 -7.97 -0.69
C LEU A 45 -9.59 -8.73 0.46
N SER A 46 -10.21 -8.02 1.40
CA SER A 46 -10.81 -8.59 2.60
C SER A 46 -12.27 -9.02 2.41
N GLY A 47 -12.96 -8.42 1.44
CA GLY A 47 -14.40 -8.55 1.21
C GLY A 47 -15.26 -7.76 2.20
N ASP A 48 -14.67 -6.94 3.08
CA ASP A 48 -15.37 -6.14 4.08
C ASP A 48 -14.81 -4.71 4.17
N VAL A 49 -15.64 -3.76 4.60
CA VAL A 49 -15.24 -2.36 4.68
C VAL A 49 -14.30 -2.20 5.88
N PRO A 50 -13.06 -1.71 5.72
CA PRO A 50 -12.22 -1.36 6.86
C PRO A 50 -12.90 -0.32 7.76
N ASP A 51 -13.17 -0.67 9.02
CA ASP A 51 -13.78 0.20 10.05
C ASP A 51 -12.91 0.18 11.32
N GLY A 52 -11.84 0.99 11.32
CA GLY A 52 -10.88 1.04 12.44
C GLY A 52 -9.87 -0.11 12.49
N ASP A 53 -10.05 -1.15 11.66
CA ASP A 53 -9.12 -2.28 11.51
C ASP A 53 -8.28 -2.19 10.23
N ALA A 54 -8.20 -1.01 9.59
CA ALA A 54 -7.53 -0.83 8.30
C ALA A 54 -6.04 -1.22 8.33
N VAL A 55 -5.33 -0.88 9.42
CA VAL A 55 -3.93 -1.28 9.63
C VAL A 55 -3.81 -2.80 9.76
N GLU A 56 -4.69 -3.44 10.53
CA GLU A 56 -4.66 -4.89 10.71
C GLU A 56 -4.95 -5.63 9.40
N LEU A 57 -5.86 -5.09 8.57
CA LEU A 57 -6.12 -5.59 7.23
C LEU A 57 -4.92 -5.37 6.32
N PHE A 58 -4.29 -4.21 6.36
CA PHE A 58 -3.06 -3.94 5.61
C PHE A 58 -1.96 -4.94 5.96
N GLU A 59 -1.70 -5.17 7.24
CA GLU A 59 -0.69 -6.13 7.69
C GLU A 59 -1.04 -7.57 7.28
N ARG A 60 -2.32 -7.93 7.30
CA ARG A 60 -2.80 -9.25 6.88
C ARG A 60 -2.60 -9.51 5.39
N TYR A 61 -2.88 -8.51 4.56
CA TYR A 61 -2.82 -8.59 3.09
C TYR A 61 -1.60 -7.86 2.52
N SER A 62 -0.54 -7.71 3.32
CA SER A 62 0.60 -6.87 2.95
C SER A 62 1.28 -7.35 1.68
N ASP A 63 1.33 -8.66 1.44
CA ASP A 63 1.93 -9.25 0.24
C ASP A 63 1.21 -8.78 -1.04
N ASP A 64 -0.13 -8.92 -1.09
CA ASP A 64 -0.96 -8.46 -2.21
C ASP A 64 -0.91 -6.93 -2.37
N ILE A 65 -0.89 -6.19 -1.26
CA ILE A 65 -0.83 -4.72 -1.29
C ILE A 65 0.54 -4.24 -1.79
N LEU A 66 1.63 -4.91 -1.44
CA LEU A 66 2.97 -4.58 -1.92
C LEU A 66 3.14 -4.91 -3.41
N GLU A 67 2.50 -5.96 -3.91
CA GLU A 67 2.45 -6.24 -5.35
C GLU A 67 1.67 -5.13 -6.10
N ALA A 68 0.49 -4.77 -5.60
CA ALA A 68 -0.30 -3.66 -6.12
C ALA A 68 0.47 -2.33 -6.06
N ALA A 69 1.18 -2.05 -4.96
CA ALA A 69 1.98 -0.85 -4.79
C ALA A 69 3.15 -0.78 -5.77
N GLN A 70 3.78 -1.90 -6.13
CA GLN A 70 4.80 -1.94 -7.18
C GLN A 70 4.20 -1.62 -8.55
N SER A 71 3.02 -2.16 -8.85
CA SER A 71 2.29 -1.83 -10.08
C SER A 71 1.92 -0.34 -10.14
N ALA A 72 1.47 0.23 -9.00
CA ALA A 72 1.17 1.65 -8.82
C ALA A 72 2.41 2.54 -9.00
N LEU A 73 3.55 2.13 -8.46
CA LEU A 73 4.80 2.86 -8.60
C LEU A 73 5.27 2.82 -10.06
N ALA A 74 5.19 1.66 -10.71
CA ALA A 74 5.61 1.47 -12.09
C ALA A 74 4.80 2.31 -13.10
N ARG A 75 3.51 2.54 -12.83
CA ARG A 75 2.67 3.43 -13.66
C ARG A 75 3.01 4.91 -13.48
N ASP A 76 3.39 5.35 -12.28
CA ASP A 76 3.46 6.78 -11.94
C ASP A 76 4.60 7.11 -10.95
N MET A 77 5.84 6.87 -11.38
CA MET A 77 7.06 7.14 -10.61
C MET A 77 7.35 8.63 -10.31
N THR A 78 6.49 9.55 -10.75
CA THR A 78 6.72 11.01 -10.60
C THR A 78 5.94 11.62 -9.44
N GLN A 79 4.98 10.90 -8.86
CA GLN A 79 4.19 11.41 -7.75
C GLN A 79 4.95 11.35 -6.42
N SER A 80 4.79 12.39 -5.60
CA SER A 80 5.34 12.42 -4.24
C SER A 80 4.64 11.44 -3.30
N LEU A 81 3.42 10.99 -3.65
CA LEU A 81 2.63 9.99 -2.95
C LEU A 81 2.01 9.07 -3.99
N VAL A 82 2.32 7.77 -3.93
CA VAL A 82 1.78 6.77 -4.84
C VAL A 82 0.48 6.22 -4.26
N VAL A 83 -0.65 6.51 -4.90
CA VAL A 83 -1.95 6.01 -4.47
C VAL A 83 -2.19 4.63 -5.08
N VAL A 84 -2.37 3.63 -4.21
CA VAL A 84 -2.63 2.23 -4.56
C VAL A 84 -4.13 1.98 -4.41
N SER A 85 -4.74 1.46 -5.47
CA SER A 85 -6.20 1.30 -5.58
C SER A 85 -6.53 -0.13 -5.97
N GLU A 86 -7.79 -0.55 -5.89
CA GLU A 86 -8.24 -1.86 -6.39
C GLU A 86 -7.84 -2.13 -7.85
N ASN A 87 -7.62 -1.08 -8.66
CA ASN A 87 -7.18 -1.20 -10.05
C ASN A 87 -5.73 -1.69 -10.20
N ASP A 88 -4.96 -1.69 -9.12
CA ASP A 88 -3.59 -2.19 -9.04
C ASP A 88 -3.50 -3.69 -8.74
N LEU A 89 -4.61 -4.31 -8.33
CA LEU A 89 -4.72 -5.76 -8.18
C LEU A 89 -4.86 -6.38 -9.58
N ASP A 90 -3.76 -6.84 -10.17
CA ASP A 90 -3.74 -7.47 -11.50
C ASP A 90 -4.29 -8.90 -11.52
#